data_AF-A0A9D1KU77-F1
#
_entry.id   AF-A0A9D1KU77-F1
#
_cell.length_a   1.000
_cell.length_b   1.000
_cell.length_c   1.000
_cell.angle_alpha   90.00
_cell.angle_beta   90.00
_cell.angle_gamma   90.00
#
_symmetry.space_group_name_H-M   'P 1'
#
loop_
_entity.id
_entity.type
_entity.pdbx_description
1 polymer ?
#
loop_
_entity_poly.entity_id
_entity_poly.type
_entity_poly.pdbx_seq_one_letter_code
_entity_poly.pdbx_strand_id
1 'polypeptide(L)'
;MDIKSPEERSRNMATIRSKDTRPEIYFRKLLFAQGYRYSLNSKKIPGHPDIYLRKYNTAIFIHGCFWHRHSGCKYAYMPKSRVEFWQKKFEANVKRDYIVRMELRDKGIKCLIVWECTVRRIKRNQEDCISYLKTVEKFLKTDDLFLEL
;
A
#
# COMPACT_ATOMS: atom_id res chain seq x y z
N MET A 1 21.88 -0.60 20.72
CA MET A 1 22.33 -1.88 20.14
C MET A 1 21.35 -2.35 19.09
N ASP A 2 21.85 -2.79 17.95
CA ASP A 2 21.05 -3.39 16.89
C ASP A 2 20.86 -4.88 17.22
N ILE A 3 19.62 -5.35 17.27
CA ILE A 3 19.28 -6.66 17.88
C ILE A 3 19.69 -7.84 16.97
N LYS A 4 20.00 -7.58 15.69
CA LYS A 4 20.25 -8.62 14.69
C LYS A 4 21.57 -8.44 13.96
N SER A 5 22.26 -9.54 13.70
CA SER A 5 23.51 -9.56 12.93
C SER A 5 23.30 -9.08 11.48
N PRO A 6 24.33 -8.57 10.80
CA PRO A 6 24.24 -8.18 9.39
C PRO A 6 23.73 -9.31 8.47
N GLU A 7 24.11 -10.56 8.76
CA GLU A 7 23.70 -11.75 8.01
C GLU A 7 22.22 -12.07 8.23
N GLU A 8 21.73 -11.97 9.46
CA GLU A 8 20.30 -12.13 9.77
C GLU A 8 19.46 -11.04 9.11
N ARG A 9 19.97 -9.81 9.04
CA ARG A 9 19.30 -8.73 8.29
C ARG A 9 19.27 -9.01 6.80
N SER A 10 20.37 -9.48 6.22
CA SER A 10 20.44 -9.85 4.81
C SER A 10 19.42 -10.96 4.49
N ARG A 11 19.35 -12.01 5.33
CA ARG A 11 18.34 -13.08 5.22
C ARG A 11 16.90 -12.58 5.36
N ASN A 12 16.65 -11.71 6.33
CA ASN A 12 15.32 -11.09 6.50
C ASN A 12 14.94 -10.22 5.30
N MET A 13 15.89 -9.47 4.74
CA MET A 13 15.65 -8.64 3.56
C MET A 13 15.39 -9.47 2.31
N ALA A 14 16.09 -10.61 2.15
CA ALA A 14 15.87 -11.54 1.03
C ALA A 14 14.51 -12.25 1.08
N THR A 15 13.90 -12.36 2.26
CA THR A 15 12.57 -12.98 2.45
C THR A 15 11.40 -11.99 2.30
N ILE A 16 11.67 -10.68 2.29
CA ILE A 16 10.65 -9.67 2.01
C ILE A 16 10.28 -9.72 0.53
N ARG A 17 9.12 -10.29 0.24
CA ARG A 17 8.55 -10.31 -1.11
C ARG A 17 8.07 -8.91 -1.49
N SER A 18 8.29 -8.53 -2.74
CA SER A 18 7.82 -7.27 -3.31
C SER A 18 6.35 -7.30 -3.76
N LYS A 19 5.72 -8.50 -3.78
CA LYS A 19 4.34 -8.73 -4.22
C LYS A 19 3.72 -9.89 -3.44
N ASP A 20 2.40 -9.95 -3.43
CA ASP A 20 1.60 -11.00 -2.77
C ASP A 20 1.93 -11.08 -1.28
N THR A 21 2.16 -9.92 -0.68
CA THR A 21 2.37 -9.83 0.75
C THR A 21 1.09 -10.26 1.50
N ARG A 22 1.23 -10.70 2.75
CA ARG A 22 0.08 -11.07 3.59
C ARG A 22 -1.02 -9.99 3.65
N PRO A 23 -0.72 -8.68 3.81
CA PRO A 23 -1.76 -7.65 3.77
C PRO A 23 -2.42 -7.54 2.39
N GLU A 24 -1.67 -7.64 1.29
CA GLU A 24 -2.25 -7.64 -0.06
C GLU A 24 -3.26 -8.76 -0.25
N ILE A 25 -2.87 -10.00 0.07
CA ILE A 25 -3.73 -11.17 -0.10
C ILE A 25 -5.00 -11.04 0.74
N TYR A 26 -4.90 -10.53 1.97
CA TYR A 26 -6.05 -10.32 2.84
C TYR A 26 -7.04 -9.32 2.23
N PHE A 27 -6.55 -8.15 1.79
CA PHE A 27 -7.40 -7.11 1.22
C PHE A 27 -8.04 -7.56 -0.11
N ARG A 28 -7.29 -8.30 -0.95
CA ARG A 28 -7.81 -8.93 -2.18
C ARG A 28 -8.97 -9.88 -1.90
N LYS A 29 -8.84 -10.74 -0.89
CA LYS A 29 -9.91 -11.66 -0.47
C LYS A 29 -11.13 -10.91 0.06
N LEU A 30 -10.89 -9.84 0.82
CA LEU A 30 -11.96 -9.01 1.36
C LEU A 30 -12.79 -8.35 0.24
N LEU A 31 -12.13 -7.71 -0.73
CA LEU A 31 -12.80 -7.11 -1.89
C LEU A 31 -13.58 -8.15 -2.70
N PHE A 32 -13.00 -9.34 -2.90
CA PHE A 32 -13.66 -10.42 -3.63
C PHE A 32 -14.91 -10.92 -2.91
N ALA A 33 -14.85 -11.06 -1.58
CA ALA A 33 -15.99 -11.45 -0.75
C ALA A 33 -17.14 -10.42 -0.80
N GLN A 34 -16.82 -9.15 -1.04
CA GLN A 34 -17.80 -8.08 -1.28
C GLN A 34 -18.29 -8.01 -2.75
N GLY A 35 -17.87 -8.95 -3.61
CA GLY A 35 -18.32 -9.04 -5.00
C GLY A 35 -17.55 -8.15 -5.99
N TYR A 36 -16.50 -7.46 -5.56
CA TYR A 36 -15.69 -6.62 -6.46
C TYR A 36 -14.83 -7.49 -7.38
N ARG A 37 -14.87 -7.18 -8.68
CA ARG A 37 -13.99 -7.78 -9.69
C ARG A 37 -12.82 -6.84 -9.97
N TYR A 38 -11.61 -7.38 -9.89
CA TYR A 38 -10.38 -6.62 -10.09
C TYR A 38 -9.38 -7.34 -11.01
N SER A 39 -8.46 -6.56 -11.58
CA SER A 39 -7.24 -7.07 -12.21
C SER A 39 -6.07 -6.87 -11.26
N LEU A 40 -5.16 -7.85 -11.19
CA LEU A 40 -3.95 -7.75 -10.38
C LEU A 40 -2.79 -7.20 -11.21
N ASN A 41 -1.89 -6.44 -10.57
CA ASN A 41 -0.59 -6.03 -11.13
C ASN A 41 -0.70 -5.47 -12.56
N SER A 42 -1.65 -4.56 -12.79
CA SER A 42 -1.92 -4.08 -14.14
C SER A 42 -0.74 -3.29 -14.69
N LYS A 43 0.04 -3.88 -15.60
CA LYS A 43 1.17 -3.21 -16.26
C LYS A 43 0.77 -1.98 -17.08
N LYS A 44 -0.51 -1.87 -17.41
CA LYS A 44 -1.08 -0.77 -18.21
C LYS A 44 -1.38 0.48 -17.39
N ILE A 45 -1.36 0.38 -16.06
CA ILE A 45 -1.70 1.47 -15.15
C ILE A 45 -0.42 2.02 -14.52
N PRO A 46 -0.22 3.35 -14.48
CA PRO A 46 0.93 3.97 -13.82
C PRO A 46 1.15 3.45 -12.41
N GLY A 47 2.42 3.23 -12.04
CA GLY A 47 2.80 2.73 -10.72
C GLY A 47 2.56 1.25 -10.46
N HIS A 48 1.99 0.49 -11.40
CA HIS A 48 1.73 -0.94 -11.24
C HIS A 48 0.93 -1.27 -9.98
N PRO A 49 -0.32 -0.79 -9.86
CA PRO A 49 -1.12 -1.02 -8.66
C PRO A 49 -1.32 -2.50 -8.38
N ASP A 50 -1.38 -2.83 -7.08
CA ASP A 50 -1.63 -4.19 -6.61
C ASP A 50 -2.98 -4.69 -7.12
N ILE A 51 -3.98 -3.80 -7.12
CA ILE A 51 -5.35 -4.08 -7.53
C ILE A 51 -5.87 -2.94 -8.40
N TYR A 52 -6.49 -3.28 -9.53
CA TYR A 52 -7.16 -2.33 -10.40
C TYR A 52 -8.63 -2.70 -10.60
N LEU A 53 -9.52 -1.81 -10.16
CA LEU A 53 -10.97 -1.92 -10.29
C LEU A 53 -11.43 -1.19 -11.56
N ARG A 54 -11.52 -1.92 -12.67
CA ARG A 54 -11.86 -1.36 -14.00
C ARG A 54 -13.19 -0.60 -14.00
N LYS A 55 -14.23 -1.15 -13.36
CA LYS A 55 -15.57 -0.55 -13.30
C LYS A 55 -15.56 0.84 -12.67
N TYR A 56 -14.68 1.07 -11.70
CA TYR A 56 -14.60 2.30 -10.92
C TYR A 56 -13.41 3.16 -11.32
N ASN A 57 -12.69 2.79 -12.39
CA ASN A 57 -11.42 3.42 -12.79
C ASN A 57 -10.47 3.67 -11.62
N THR A 58 -10.35 2.70 -10.70
CA THR A 58 -9.63 2.88 -9.42
C THR A 58 -8.41 1.96 -9.32
N ALA A 59 -7.24 2.56 -9.13
CA ALA A 59 -5.99 1.90 -8.78
C ALA A 59 -5.84 1.87 -7.25
N ILE A 60 -5.60 0.68 -6.70
CA ILE A 60 -5.39 0.47 -5.27
C ILE A 60 -3.95 0.01 -5.04
N PHE A 61 -3.27 0.70 -4.13
CA PHE A 61 -1.91 0.41 -3.70
C PHE A 61 -1.91 -0.02 -2.24
N ILE A 62 -1.24 -1.13 -1.95
CA ILE A 62 -1.16 -1.68 -0.60
C ILE A 62 0.24 -1.40 -0.08
N HIS A 63 0.41 -0.20 0.48
CA HIS A 63 1.73 0.31 0.85
C HIS A 63 2.22 -0.26 2.17
N GLY A 64 3.42 -0.84 2.13
CA GLY A 64 4.16 -1.16 3.35
C GLY A 64 4.59 0.13 4.06
N CYS A 65 4.16 0.31 5.32
CA CYS A 65 4.43 1.54 6.08
C CYS A 65 5.92 1.88 6.17
N PHE A 66 6.78 0.87 6.23
CA PHE A 66 8.24 1.02 6.29
C PHE A 66 8.81 1.62 5.01
N TRP A 67 8.36 1.16 3.84
CA TRP A 67 8.94 1.49 2.54
C TRP A 67 8.47 2.83 1.98
N HIS A 68 7.19 3.15 2.20
CA HIS A 68 6.53 4.35 1.70
C HIS A 68 6.35 5.44 2.77
N ARG A 69 6.92 5.22 3.97
CA ARG A 69 7.00 6.22 5.05
C ARG A 69 5.64 6.75 5.52
N HIS A 70 4.76 5.85 5.93
CA HIS A 70 3.47 6.24 6.52
C HIS A 70 3.68 7.19 7.71
N SER A 71 3.13 8.41 7.59
CA SER A 71 3.22 9.43 8.64
C SER A 71 2.60 8.94 9.96
N GLY A 72 3.25 9.25 11.09
CA GLY A 72 2.77 8.85 12.42
C GLY A 72 2.75 7.34 12.69
N CYS A 73 3.23 6.50 11.77
CA CYS A 73 3.17 5.05 11.92
C CYS A 73 4.42 4.50 12.62
N LYS A 74 4.21 3.73 13.71
CA LYS A 74 5.31 3.03 14.43
C LYS A 74 6.12 2.05 13.56
N TYR A 75 5.56 1.60 12.45
CA TYR A 75 6.24 0.70 11.52
C TYR A 75 7.12 1.45 10.49
N ALA A 76 6.97 2.77 10.38
CA ALA A 76 7.79 3.64 9.54
C ALA A 76 9.03 4.15 10.30
N TYR A 77 9.78 3.27 10.95
CA TYR A 77 10.98 3.67 11.69
C TYR A 77 12.19 3.85 10.74
N MET A 78 13.18 4.65 11.16
CA MET A 78 14.46 4.76 10.46
C MET A 78 15.43 3.71 11.00
N PRO A 79 15.98 2.80 10.17
CA PRO A 79 17.04 1.89 10.62
C PRO A 79 18.26 2.68 11.08
N LYS A 80 18.84 2.28 12.22
CA LYS A 80 20.04 2.94 12.80
C LYS A 80 21.32 2.65 12.01
N SER A 81 21.33 1.60 11.20
CA SER A 81 22.45 1.23 10.34
C SER A 81 22.25 1.72 8.90
N ARG A 82 23.32 2.21 8.24
CA ARG A 82 23.28 2.71 6.85
C ARG A 82 22.22 3.81 6.64
N VAL A 83 22.16 4.77 7.57
CA VAL A 83 21.13 5.82 7.61
C VAL A 83 21.03 6.57 6.28
N GLU A 84 22.16 7.02 5.72
CA GLU A 84 22.16 7.75 4.44
C GLU A 84 21.58 6.93 3.27
N PHE A 85 21.88 5.63 3.21
CA PHE A 85 21.33 4.74 2.20
C PHE A 85 19.81 4.63 2.34
N TRP A 86 19.33 4.44 3.57
CA TRP A 86 17.90 4.33 3.84
C TRP A 86 17.17 5.63 3.58
N GLN A 87 17.75 6.76 3.99
CA GLN A 87 17.19 8.08 3.72
C GLN A 87 17.02 8.30 2.22
N LYS A 88 18.09 8.14 1.42
CA LYS A 88 18.01 8.28 -0.04
C LYS A 88 16.99 7.30 -0.66
N LYS A 89 16.93 6.06 -0.16
CA LYS A 89 15.98 5.05 -0.64
C LYS A 89 14.52 5.42 -0.35
N PHE A 90 14.25 5.92 0.86
CA PHE A 90 12.92 6.35 1.25
C PHE A 90 12.48 7.60 0.49
N GLU A 91 13.36 8.59 0.36
CA GLU A 91 13.09 9.79 -0.43
C GLU A 91 12.77 9.44 -1.89
N ALA A 92 13.54 8.54 -2.50
CA ALA A 92 13.28 8.06 -3.86
C ALA A 92 11.93 7.34 -3.98
N ASN A 93 11.52 6.55 -2.98
CA ASN A 93 10.22 5.89 -2.97
C ASN A 93 9.07 6.91 -2.86
N VAL A 94 9.13 7.83 -1.90
CA VAL A 94 8.11 8.87 -1.72
C VAL A 94 7.99 9.74 -2.97
N LYS A 95 9.13 10.09 -3.60
CA LYS A 95 9.13 10.84 -4.87
C LYS A 95 8.44 10.05 -5.98
N ARG A 96 8.70 8.74 -6.08
CA ARG A 96 8.04 7.87 -7.06
C ARG A 96 6.53 7.80 -6.81
N ASP A 97 6.11 7.63 -5.56
CA ASP A 97 4.69 7.56 -5.19
C ASP A 97 3.96 8.86 -5.57
N TYR A 98 4.60 10.01 -5.34
CA TYR A 98 4.07 11.30 -5.77
C TYR A 98 3.90 11.38 -7.30
N ILE A 99 4.91 10.99 -8.07
CA ILE A 99 4.86 11.00 -9.54
C ILE A 99 3.73 10.09 -10.03
N VAL A 100 3.65 8.86 -9.54
CA VAL A 100 2.60 7.90 -9.88
C VAL A 100 1.22 8.47 -9.58
N ARG A 101 1.04 9.12 -8.42
CA ARG A 101 -0.24 9.73 -8.05
C ARG A 101 -0.64 10.84 -9.03
N MET A 102 0.31 11.65 -9.47
CA MET A 102 0.06 12.68 -10.48
C MET A 102 -0.31 12.05 -11.84
N GLU A 103 0.42 11.04 -12.29
CA GLU A 103 0.11 10.33 -13.54
C GLU A 103 -1.27 9.67 -13.53
N LEU A 104 -1.70 9.13 -12.39
CA LEU A 104 -3.04 8.57 -12.22
C LEU A 104 -4.10 9.66 -12.29
N ARG A 105 -3.87 10.78 -11.58
CA ARG A 105 -4.77 11.94 -11.58
C ARG A 105 -4.96 12.51 -12.98
N ASP A 106 -3.88 12.68 -13.73
CA ASP A 106 -3.91 13.22 -15.10
C ASP A 106 -4.68 12.31 -16.06
N LYS A 107 -4.71 10.99 -15.77
CA LYS A 107 -5.51 10.00 -16.51
C LYS A 107 -6.94 9.84 -15.97
N GLY A 108 -7.35 10.63 -14.98
CA GLY A 108 -8.64 10.52 -14.31
C GLY A 108 -8.83 9.19 -13.57
N ILE A 109 -7.73 8.49 -13.25
CA ILE A 109 -7.74 7.23 -12.52
C ILE A 109 -7.70 7.55 -11.03
N LYS A 110 -8.67 7.02 -10.28
CA LYS A 110 -8.70 7.17 -8.83
C LYS A 110 -7.55 6.40 -8.18
N CYS A 111 -6.89 6.98 -7.21
CA CYS A 111 -5.82 6.37 -6.46
C CYS A 111 -6.26 6.12 -5.00
N LEU A 112 -6.28 4.86 -4.59
CA LEU A 112 -6.56 4.44 -3.22
C LEU A 112 -5.29 3.83 -2.62
N ILE A 113 -4.74 4.47 -1.59
CA ILE A 113 -3.64 3.91 -0.81
C ILE A 113 -4.22 3.23 0.42
N VAL A 114 -3.85 1.98 0.65
CA VAL A 114 -4.19 1.21 1.85
C VAL A 114 -2.90 0.80 2.54
N TRP A 115 -2.67 1.31 3.75
CA TRP A 115 -1.47 1.05 4.51
C TRP A 115 -1.48 -0.34 5.14
N GLU A 116 -0.30 -0.98 5.20
CA GLU A 116 -0.14 -2.27 5.85
C GLU A 116 -0.63 -2.25 7.31
N CYS A 117 -0.36 -1.18 8.06
CA CYS A 117 -0.80 -1.06 9.45
C CYS A 117 -2.33 -1.04 9.57
N THR A 118 -2.99 -0.41 8.60
CA THR A 118 -4.44 -0.37 8.48
C THR A 118 -4.98 -1.76 8.20
N VAL A 119 -4.40 -2.48 7.24
CA VAL A 119 -4.76 -3.88 6.95
C VAL A 119 -4.60 -4.77 8.19
N ARG A 120 -3.52 -4.58 8.95
CA ARG A 120 -3.29 -5.32 10.21
C ARG A 120 -4.33 -5.00 11.28
N ARG A 121 -4.82 -3.75 11.33
CA ARG A 121 -5.85 -3.31 12.27
C ARG A 121 -7.21 -3.92 11.93
N ILE A 122 -7.67 -3.78 10.70
CA ILE A 122 -8.97 -4.34 10.25
C ILE A 122 -9.00 -5.88 10.32
N LYS A 123 -7.84 -6.54 10.18
CA LYS A 123 -7.77 -8.00 10.36
C LYS A 123 -8.02 -8.43 11.82
N ARG A 124 -7.74 -7.56 12.79
CA ARG A 124 -7.90 -7.83 14.23
C ARG A 124 -9.24 -7.38 14.76
N ASN A 125 -9.86 -6.38 14.14
CA ASN A 125 -11.12 -5.80 14.59
C ASN A 125 -12.13 -5.75 13.43
N GLN A 126 -13.25 -6.44 13.62
CA GLN A 126 -14.31 -6.57 12.62
C GLN A 126 -15.09 -5.25 12.41
N GLU A 127 -15.30 -4.44 13.44
CA GLU A 127 -15.96 -3.14 13.33
C GLU A 127 -15.12 -2.17 12.51
N ASP A 128 -13.80 -2.14 12.77
CA ASP A 128 -12.85 -1.40 11.94
C ASP A 128 -12.96 -1.89 10.49
N CYS A 129 -12.97 -3.20 10.24
CA CYS A 129 -13.10 -3.76 8.89
C CYS A 129 -14.36 -3.27 8.16
N ILE A 130 -15.52 -3.29 8.83
CA ILE A 130 -16.79 -2.82 8.26
C ILE A 130 -16.72 -1.32 7.96
N SER A 131 -16.18 -0.51 8.88
CA SER A 131 -16.02 0.93 8.70
C SER A 131 -15.11 1.28 7.52
N TYR A 132 -13.98 0.58 7.40
CA TYR A 132 -13.05 0.75 6.29
C TYR A 132 -13.68 0.37 4.95
N LEU A 133 -14.40 -0.76 4.90
CA LEU A 133 -15.11 -1.15 3.69
C LEU A 133 -16.12 -0.08 3.27
N LYS A 134 -16.95 0.42 4.19
CA LYS A 134 -17.91 1.50 3.88
C LYS A 134 -17.22 2.75 3.31
N THR A 135 -16.05 3.10 3.83
CA THR A 135 -15.26 4.25 3.36
C THR A 135 -14.73 4.01 1.94
N VAL A 136 -14.20 2.82 1.67
CA VAL A 136 -13.77 2.41 0.32
C VAL A 136 -14.96 2.44 -0.63
N GLU A 137 -16.11 1.87 -0.27
CA GLU A 137 -17.30 1.87 -1.12
C GLU A 137 -17.80 3.27 -1.44
N LYS A 138 -17.77 4.17 -0.45
CA LYS A 138 -18.13 5.58 -0.64
C LYS A 138 -17.19 6.21 -1.66
N PHE A 139 -15.88 6.07 -1.48
CA PHE A 139 -14.87 6.61 -2.40
C PHE A 139 -14.98 6.08 -3.84
N LEU A 140 -15.28 4.78 -3.99
CA LEU A 140 -15.51 4.20 -5.31
C LEU A 140 -16.68 4.88 -6.06
N LYS A 141 -17.64 5.45 -5.32
CA LYS A 141 -18.84 6.12 -5.85
C LYS A 141 -18.74 7.65 -5.91
N THR A 142 -17.76 8.30 -5.28
CA THR A 142 -17.57 9.76 -5.36
C THR A 142 -16.74 10.16 -6.58
N ASP A 143 -16.57 11.45 -6.86
CA ASP A 143 -15.65 11.93 -7.90
C ASP A 143 -14.23 12.17 -7.37
N ASP A 144 -13.96 11.77 -6.13
CA ASP A 144 -12.65 11.92 -5.51
C ASP A 144 -11.63 11.05 -6.25
N LEU A 145 -10.49 11.66 -6.58
CA LEU A 145 -9.40 10.98 -7.29
C LEU A 145 -8.35 10.40 -6.35
N PHE A 146 -8.41 10.70 -5.05
CA PHE A 146 -7.41 10.25 -4.09
C PHE A 146 -8.02 9.97 -2.72
N LEU A 147 -7.66 8.82 -2.14
CA LEU A 147 -7.94 8.47 -0.76
C LEU A 147 -6.77 7.66 -0.19
N GLU A 148 -6.44 7.90 1.07
CA GLU A 148 -5.44 7.16 1.83
C GLU A 148 -6.05 6.62 3.13
N LEU A 149 -5.80 5.35 3.43
CA LEU A 149 -6.42 4.55 4.49
C LEU A 149 -5.39 3.79 5.31
#